data_AF-A0A376NZH0-F1
#
_entry.id   AF-A0A376NZH0-F1
#
_cell.length_a   1.000
_cell.length_b   1.000
_cell.length_c   1.000
_cell.angle_alpha   90.00
_cell.angle_beta   90.00
_cell.angle_gamma   90.00
#
_symmetry.space_group_name_H-M   'P 1'
#
loop_
_entity.id
_entity.type
_entity.pdbx_description
1 polymer ?
#
loop_
_entity_poly.entity_id
_entity_poly.type
_entity_poly.pdbx_seq_one_letter_code
_entity_poly.pdbx_strand_id
1 'polypeptide(L)'
;MSVFAPAGVLAPKSKADFAFVLHALNYLSAKGRAAIVCFPGIFYRGGAEQKIRQYLVDNNYVETVISLAPNLFFGTTIAVNILVLSKHKTDTKVQFIDASELFKKETNNNILTDAHIEQIMQVFANKEDVAHLAKSVAFETVVANDYNLSVSSYVEAKDTREIIDIAELNAELKTTVSKIDQLRKDIDAIVAEIEGCEVQK
;
A
#
# COMPACT_ATOMS: atom_id res chain seq x y z
N MET A 1 30.44 -27.01 -12.47
CA MET A 1 29.20 -26.24 -12.67
C MET A 1 28.54 -26.09 -11.30
N SER A 2 28.92 -25.07 -10.53
CA SER A 2 28.45 -24.90 -9.15
C SER A 2 26.98 -24.51 -9.17
N VAL A 3 26.16 -25.27 -8.45
CA VAL A 3 24.72 -25.06 -8.32
C VAL A 3 24.49 -23.66 -7.73
N PHE A 4 23.79 -22.78 -8.48
CA PHE A 4 23.38 -21.44 -8.06
C PHE A 4 22.32 -21.53 -6.95
N ALA A 5 22.72 -21.92 -5.73
CA ALA A 5 21.83 -21.89 -4.57
C ALA A 5 22.56 -21.36 -3.31
N PRO A 6 23.02 -20.09 -3.28
CA PRO A 6 23.61 -19.50 -2.08
C PRO A 6 22.65 -19.54 -0.87
N ALA A 7 21.35 -19.45 -1.12
CA ALA A 7 20.29 -19.56 -0.12
C ALA A 7 19.96 -21.01 0.31
N GLY A 8 20.73 -22.01 -0.16
CA GLY A 8 20.50 -23.43 0.12
C GLY A 8 19.26 -24.04 -0.56
N VAL A 9 18.46 -23.23 -1.27
CA VAL A 9 17.31 -23.66 -2.06
C VAL A 9 17.24 -22.92 -3.40
N LEU A 10 16.61 -23.55 -4.39
CA LEU A 10 16.31 -22.93 -5.68
C LEU A 10 14.92 -22.30 -5.66
N ALA A 11 14.72 -21.28 -6.49
CA ALA A 11 13.40 -20.73 -6.73
C ALA A 11 12.44 -21.82 -7.28
N PRO A 12 11.15 -21.81 -6.89
CA PRO A 12 10.19 -22.81 -7.35
C PRO A 12 10.04 -22.82 -8.89
N LYS A 13 9.79 -24.00 -9.49
CA LYS A 13 9.66 -24.15 -10.95
C LYS A 13 8.62 -23.23 -11.59
N SER A 14 7.55 -22.89 -10.86
CA SER A 14 6.47 -22.02 -11.34
C SER A 14 6.65 -20.54 -10.99
N LYS A 15 7.73 -20.16 -10.30
CA LYS A 15 7.96 -18.80 -9.78
C LYS A 15 9.43 -18.41 -9.91
N ALA A 16 9.74 -17.66 -10.96
CA ALA A 16 11.12 -17.33 -11.32
C ALA A 16 11.66 -16.03 -10.70
N ASP A 17 10.82 -15.22 -10.02
CA ASP A 17 11.20 -13.89 -9.55
C ASP A 17 12.50 -13.89 -8.75
N PHE A 18 12.60 -14.76 -7.73
CA PHE A 18 13.81 -14.84 -6.91
C PHE A 18 15.03 -15.39 -7.65
N ALA A 19 14.86 -16.13 -8.75
CA ALA A 19 15.99 -16.52 -9.57
C ALA A 19 16.66 -15.29 -10.21
N PHE A 20 15.87 -14.32 -10.69
CA PHE A 20 16.39 -13.06 -11.22
C PHE A 20 17.00 -12.19 -10.12
N VAL A 21 16.37 -12.13 -8.94
CA VAL A 21 16.91 -11.38 -7.79
C VAL A 21 18.27 -11.93 -7.37
N LEU A 22 18.39 -13.25 -7.22
CA LEU A 22 19.66 -13.91 -6.86
C LEU A 22 20.70 -13.78 -7.97
N HIS A 23 20.28 -13.84 -9.23
CA HIS A 23 21.17 -13.61 -10.37
C HIS A 23 21.74 -12.18 -10.35
N ALA A 24 20.88 -11.16 -10.20
CA ALA A 24 21.30 -9.76 -10.11
C ALA A 24 22.25 -9.54 -8.93
N LEU A 25 21.94 -10.10 -7.76
CA LEU A 25 22.79 -10.03 -6.58
C LEU A 25 24.16 -10.66 -6.82
N ASN A 26 24.24 -11.78 -7.54
CA ASN A 26 25.51 -12.47 -7.81
C ASN A 26 26.48 -11.60 -8.62
N TYR A 27 25.98 -10.90 -9.64
CA TYR A 27 26.79 -10.03 -10.50
C TYR A 27 27.06 -8.64 -9.90
N LEU A 28 26.41 -8.31 -8.78
CA LEU A 28 26.60 -7.04 -8.11
C LEU A 28 28.01 -6.95 -7.50
N SER A 29 28.72 -5.86 -7.76
CA SER A 29 30.02 -5.60 -7.11
C SER A 29 29.85 -5.39 -5.60
N ALA A 30 30.94 -5.48 -4.84
CA ALA A 30 30.91 -5.25 -3.40
C ALA A 30 30.39 -3.86 -2.99
N LYS A 31 30.45 -2.87 -3.90
CA LYS A 31 29.94 -1.50 -3.71
C LYS A 31 28.65 -1.21 -4.50
N GLY A 32 28.11 -2.21 -5.18
CA GLY A 32 26.99 -2.05 -6.08
C GLY A 32 25.64 -2.02 -5.37
N ARG A 33 24.66 -1.44 -6.06
CA ARG A 33 23.23 -1.51 -5.76
C ARG A 33 22.44 -2.00 -6.97
N ALA A 34 21.37 -2.73 -6.73
CA ALA A 34 20.41 -3.16 -7.75
C ALA A 34 19.00 -2.73 -7.34
N ALA A 35 18.19 -2.28 -8.30
CA ALA A 35 16.77 -2.01 -8.12
C ALA A 35 15.99 -2.92 -9.08
N ILE A 36 15.10 -3.74 -8.56
CA ILE A 36 14.44 -4.80 -9.32
C ILE A 36 12.94 -4.69 -9.10
N VAL A 37 12.18 -4.57 -10.20
CA VAL A 37 10.72 -4.60 -10.17
C VAL A 37 10.26 -6.03 -9.91
N CYS A 38 9.42 -6.21 -8.90
CA CYS A 38 8.98 -7.50 -8.39
C CYS A 38 7.46 -7.53 -8.16
N PHE A 39 6.85 -8.70 -8.33
CA PHE A 39 5.46 -8.90 -7.93
C PHE A 39 5.32 -8.94 -6.40
N PRO A 40 4.24 -8.41 -5.82
CA PRO A 40 4.05 -8.35 -4.36
C PRO A 40 4.18 -9.69 -3.63
N GLY A 41 3.82 -10.79 -4.28
CA GLY A 41 3.83 -12.10 -3.64
C GLY A 41 5.20 -12.59 -3.20
N ILE A 42 6.30 -12.10 -3.78
CA ILE A 42 7.64 -12.55 -3.38
C ILE A 42 7.97 -12.17 -1.93
N PHE A 43 7.29 -11.15 -1.38
CA PHE A 43 7.62 -10.56 -0.09
C PHE A 43 6.99 -11.29 1.12
N TYR A 44 6.00 -12.16 0.90
CA TYR A 44 5.29 -12.85 1.98
C TYR A 44 5.10 -14.36 1.79
N ARG A 45 5.22 -14.89 0.56
CA ARG A 45 4.97 -16.32 0.30
C ARG A 45 5.95 -17.22 1.06
N GLY A 46 5.44 -18.31 1.65
CA GLY A 46 6.22 -19.25 2.47
C GLY A 46 7.14 -20.20 1.68
N GLY A 47 7.71 -21.18 2.37
CA GLY A 47 8.46 -22.28 1.76
C GLY A 47 9.83 -21.86 1.23
N ALA A 48 10.18 -22.25 0.00
CA ALA A 48 11.47 -21.93 -0.61
C ALA A 48 11.70 -20.40 -0.73
N GLU A 49 10.65 -19.64 -1.05
CA GLU A 49 10.73 -18.18 -1.18
C GLU A 49 11.04 -17.50 0.16
N GLN A 50 10.50 -18.03 1.26
CA GLN A 50 10.82 -17.53 2.61
C GLN A 50 12.28 -17.77 2.97
N LYS A 51 12.84 -18.95 2.65
CA LYS A 51 14.27 -19.23 2.87
C LYS A 51 15.17 -18.30 2.05
N ILE A 52 14.76 -17.96 0.82
CA ILE A 52 15.50 -16.99 0.01
C ILE A 52 15.42 -15.59 0.62
N ARG A 53 14.24 -15.15 1.09
CA ARG A 53 14.11 -13.87 1.82
C ARG A 53 14.98 -13.84 3.07
N GLN A 54 14.95 -14.91 3.86
CA GLN A 54 15.81 -15.05 5.03
C GLN A 54 17.28 -14.87 4.66
N TYR A 55 17.76 -15.57 3.63
CA TYR A 55 19.14 -15.39 3.13
C TYR A 55 19.44 -13.93 2.74
N LEU A 56 18.53 -13.25 2.05
CA LEU A 56 18.74 -11.86 1.64
C LEU A 56 18.79 -10.89 2.84
N VAL A 57 17.95 -11.12 3.84
CA VAL A 57 17.85 -10.28 5.05
C VAL A 57 19.01 -10.56 6.01
N ASP A 58 19.32 -11.82 6.29
CA ASP A 58 20.40 -12.25 7.19
C ASP A 58 21.78 -11.77 6.71
N ASN A 59 21.99 -11.66 5.39
CA ASN A 59 23.22 -11.13 4.80
C ASN A 59 23.19 -9.61 4.58
N ASN A 60 22.19 -8.91 5.11
CA ASN A 60 22.01 -7.45 4.99
C ASN A 60 22.01 -6.94 3.54
N TYR A 61 21.49 -7.74 2.60
CA TYR A 61 21.42 -7.34 1.19
C TYR A 61 20.19 -6.50 0.87
N VAL A 62 19.11 -6.62 1.64
CA VAL A 62 17.89 -5.83 1.44
C VAL A 62 18.10 -4.42 2.02
N GLU A 63 18.04 -3.41 1.15
CA GLU A 63 18.15 -2.01 1.56
C GLU A 63 16.78 -1.36 1.68
N THR A 64 15.94 -1.49 0.66
CA THR A 64 14.62 -0.83 0.63
C THR A 64 13.61 -1.64 -0.18
N VAL A 65 12.36 -1.65 0.27
CA VAL A 65 11.22 -2.15 -0.49
C VAL A 65 10.25 -1.00 -0.72
N ILE A 66 9.92 -0.73 -1.98
CA ILE A 66 9.04 0.38 -2.39
C ILE A 66 7.79 -0.21 -3.03
N SER A 67 6.63 0.03 -2.43
CA SER A 67 5.32 -0.31 -3.02
C SER A 67 4.89 0.81 -3.94
N LEU A 68 4.52 0.50 -5.18
CA LEU A 68 4.06 1.48 -6.16
C LEU A 68 2.55 1.41 -6.35
N ALA A 69 1.99 2.46 -6.94
CA ALA A 69 0.59 2.51 -7.33
C ALA A 69 0.20 1.36 -8.28
N PRO A 70 -1.05 0.88 -8.21
CA PRO A 70 -1.57 -0.07 -9.19
C PRO A 70 -1.69 0.57 -10.58
N ASN A 71 -1.86 -0.28 -11.59
CA ASN A 71 -2.14 0.16 -12.98
C ASN A 71 -1.08 1.09 -13.61
N LEU A 72 0.19 0.99 -13.20
CA LEU A 72 1.30 1.74 -13.81
C LEU A 72 1.84 1.08 -15.10
N PHE A 73 1.65 -0.24 -15.24
CA PHE A 73 2.23 -1.03 -16.33
C PHE A 73 1.18 -1.43 -17.36
N PHE A 74 1.56 -1.42 -18.63
CA PHE A 74 0.71 -1.96 -19.69
C PHE A 74 0.48 -3.47 -19.49
N GLY A 75 -0.77 -3.92 -19.63
CA GLY A 75 -1.13 -5.33 -19.58
C GLY A 75 -1.39 -5.90 -18.18
N THR A 76 -1.30 -5.10 -17.11
CA THR A 76 -1.71 -5.52 -15.76
C THR A 76 -2.16 -4.33 -14.92
N THR A 77 -3.23 -4.54 -14.15
CA THR A 77 -3.72 -3.54 -13.17
C THR A 77 -3.10 -3.72 -11.78
N ILE A 78 -2.29 -4.78 -11.60
CA ILE A 78 -1.71 -5.14 -10.30
C ILE A 78 -0.61 -4.13 -9.91
N ALA A 79 -0.56 -3.77 -8.63
CA ALA A 79 0.54 -3.01 -8.05
C ALA A 79 1.83 -3.83 -8.03
N VAL A 80 2.96 -3.18 -8.33
CA VAL A 80 4.28 -3.81 -8.26
C VAL A 80 5.09 -3.18 -7.14
N ASN A 81 6.17 -3.85 -6.75
CA ASN A 81 7.12 -3.28 -5.81
C ASN A 81 8.51 -3.20 -6.45
N ILE A 82 9.35 -2.30 -5.96
CA ILE A 82 10.77 -2.27 -6.25
C ILE A 82 11.51 -2.81 -5.04
N LEU A 83 12.31 -3.85 -5.25
CA LEU A 83 13.29 -4.35 -4.30
C LEU A 83 14.65 -3.72 -4.58
N VAL A 84 15.15 -2.93 -3.64
CA VAL A 84 16.49 -2.36 -3.69
C VAL A 84 17.44 -3.23 -2.87
N LEU A 85 18.44 -3.78 -3.54
CA LEU A 85 19.52 -4.55 -2.94
C LEU A 85 20.82 -3.78 -2.92
N SER A 86 21.63 -3.97 -1.88
CA SER A 86 22.95 -3.37 -1.74
C SER A 86 23.92 -4.33 -1.07
N LYS A 87 25.15 -4.43 -1.59
CA LYS A 87 26.26 -5.10 -0.90
C LYS A 87 27.07 -4.15 -0.01
N HIS A 88 26.75 -2.86 -0.04
CA HIS A 88 27.48 -1.81 0.64
C HIS A 88 26.51 -0.90 1.39
N LYS A 89 25.94 -1.47 2.44
CA LYS A 89 25.05 -0.78 3.36
C LYS A 89 25.71 -0.71 4.72
N THR A 90 25.69 0.48 5.33
CA THR A 90 26.30 0.77 6.63
C THR A 90 25.38 0.47 7.80
N ASP A 91 24.08 0.43 7.55
CA ASP A 91 23.01 0.12 8.51
C ASP A 91 22.45 -1.29 8.25
N THR A 92 21.82 -1.90 9.24
CA THR A 92 21.09 -3.16 9.13
C THR A 92 19.59 -2.96 8.92
N LYS A 93 19.04 -1.76 9.18
CA LYS A 93 17.60 -1.48 9.01
C LYS A 93 17.13 -1.62 7.58
N VAL A 94 15.93 -2.16 7.37
CA VAL A 94 15.29 -2.21 6.05
C VAL A 94 14.27 -1.08 5.96
N GLN A 95 14.38 -0.25 4.92
CA GLN A 95 13.40 0.80 4.67
C GLN A 95 12.22 0.26 3.87
N PHE A 96 11.00 0.60 4.30
CA PHE A 96 9.77 0.33 3.59
C PHE A 96 9.15 1.65 3.17
N ILE A 97 8.77 1.79 1.90
CA ILE A 97 8.15 3.00 1.34
C ILE A 97 6.84 2.62 0.68
N ASP A 98 5.75 3.28 1.06
CA ASP A 98 4.44 3.14 0.43
C ASP A 98 4.16 4.32 -0.51
N ALA A 99 4.47 4.13 -1.78
CA ALA A 99 4.14 5.08 -2.84
C ALA A 99 2.87 4.69 -3.60
N SER A 100 1.98 3.88 -3.00
CA SER A 100 0.74 3.43 -3.65
C SER A 100 -0.24 4.57 -3.95
N GLU A 101 -0.19 5.65 -3.19
CA GLU A 101 -0.98 6.87 -3.41
C GLU A 101 -0.29 7.90 -4.34
N LEU A 102 1.00 7.70 -4.67
CA LEU A 102 1.77 8.63 -5.48
C LEU A 102 1.60 8.35 -6.97
N PHE A 103 0.47 8.75 -7.54
CA PHE A 103 0.23 8.63 -8.98
C PHE A 103 -0.75 9.69 -9.47
N LYS A 104 -0.65 10.04 -10.74
CA LYS A 104 -1.69 10.77 -11.44
C LYS A 104 -2.55 9.76 -12.18
N LYS A 105 -3.86 9.80 -11.91
CA LYS A 105 -4.84 8.98 -12.63
C LYS A 105 -4.95 9.49 -14.07
N GLU A 106 -4.84 8.57 -15.01
CA GLU A 106 -4.98 8.79 -16.45
C GLU A 106 -5.90 7.69 -17.01
N THR A 107 -6.33 7.81 -18.28
CA THR A 107 -7.40 6.97 -18.84
C THR A 107 -7.08 5.48 -18.82
N ASN A 108 -5.88 5.10 -19.26
CA ASN A 108 -5.50 3.69 -19.44
C ASN A 108 -4.64 3.18 -18.28
N ASN A 109 -3.51 3.84 -18.05
CA ASN A 109 -2.57 3.51 -16.98
C ASN A 109 -2.35 4.75 -16.13
N ASN A 110 -2.19 4.57 -14.82
CA ASN A 110 -1.69 5.60 -13.94
C ASN A 110 -0.27 6.00 -14.34
N ILE A 111 0.11 7.24 -14.05
CA ILE A 111 1.47 7.74 -14.32
C ILE A 111 2.13 8.26 -13.04
N LEU A 112 3.44 8.02 -12.93
CA LEU A 112 4.30 8.71 -11.98
C LEU A 112 4.77 10.02 -12.62
N THR A 113 4.51 11.14 -11.95
CA THR A 113 5.03 12.45 -12.37
C THR A 113 6.45 12.63 -11.82
N ASP A 114 7.23 13.55 -12.38
CA ASP A 114 8.56 13.86 -11.87
C ASP A 114 8.53 14.28 -10.38
N ALA A 115 7.47 14.97 -9.96
CA ALA A 115 7.27 15.34 -8.56
C ALA A 115 7.07 14.12 -7.64
N HIS A 116 6.33 13.10 -8.10
CA HIS A 116 6.17 11.86 -7.34
C HIS A 116 7.50 11.11 -7.23
N ILE A 117 8.26 11.05 -8.33
CA ILE A 117 9.57 10.39 -8.34
C ILE A 117 10.53 11.09 -7.39
N GLU A 118 10.60 12.42 -7.45
CA GLU A 118 11.44 13.23 -6.56
C GLU A 118 11.08 13.01 -5.08
N GLN A 119 9.79 12.97 -4.75
CA GLN A 119 9.33 12.67 -3.39
C GLN A 119 9.78 11.28 -2.92
N ILE A 120 9.64 10.25 -3.75
CA ILE A 120 10.09 8.89 -3.43
C ILE A 120 11.62 8.88 -3.24
N MET A 121 12.36 9.57 -4.09
CA MET A 121 13.82 9.65 -4.04
C MET A 121 14.33 10.37 -2.79
N GLN A 122 13.67 11.45 -2.37
CA GLN A 122 14.01 12.16 -1.13
C GLN A 122 13.82 11.28 0.09
N VAL A 123 12.69 10.59 0.18
CA VAL A 123 12.42 9.65 1.28
C VAL A 123 13.41 8.49 1.25
N PHE A 124 13.72 7.95 0.06
CA PHE A 124 14.72 6.90 -0.12
C PHE A 124 16.13 7.34 0.33
N ALA A 125 16.52 8.59 0.10
CA ALA A 125 17.83 9.11 0.44
C ALA A 125 17.97 9.40 1.95
N ASN A 126 16.94 10.00 2.56
CA ASN A 126 16.99 10.45 3.95
C ASN A 126 16.86 9.30 4.96
N LYS A 127 16.23 8.19 4.56
CA LYS A 127 15.95 7.03 5.45
C LYS A 127 15.12 7.37 6.70
N GLU A 128 14.47 8.53 6.72
CA GLU A 128 13.61 8.98 7.82
C GLU A 128 12.25 8.27 7.80
N ASP A 129 11.68 8.16 9.00
CA ASP A 129 10.32 7.67 9.19
C ASP A 129 9.33 8.78 8.87
N VAL A 130 8.42 8.54 7.93
CA VAL A 130 7.37 9.48 7.54
C VAL A 130 6.03 8.77 7.67
N ALA A 131 5.15 9.32 8.51
CA ALA A 131 3.84 8.75 8.76
C ALA A 131 3.10 8.45 7.44
N HIS A 132 2.57 7.23 7.34
CA HIS A 132 1.84 6.70 6.17
C HIS A 132 2.63 6.59 4.85
N LEU A 133 3.92 6.92 4.85
CA LEU A 133 4.73 6.95 3.63
C LEU A 133 5.99 6.08 3.74
N ALA A 134 6.71 6.11 4.85
CA ALA A 134 7.93 5.33 4.99
C ALA A 134 8.28 4.99 6.44
N LYS A 135 8.93 3.84 6.60
CA LYS A 135 9.45 3.37 7.89
C LYS A 135 10.73 2.59 7.72
N SER A 136 11.76 2.95 8.47
CA SER A 136 13.04 2.25 8.58
C SER A 136 13.01 1.29 9.77
N VAL A 137 12.86 0.00 9.47
CA VAL A 137 12.58 -1.03 10.46
C VAL A 137 13.85 -1.80 10.81
N ALA A 138 14.02 -2.09 12.10
CA ALA A 138 15.15 -2.85 12.61
C ALA A 138 15.14 -4.30 12.08
N PHE A 139 16.33 -4.88 11.92
CA PHE A 139 16.51 -6.26 11.45
C PHE A 139 15.71 -7.25 12.31
N GLU A 140 15.73 -7.08 13.62
CA GLU A 140 15.07 -7.96 14.59
C GLU A 140 13.55 -7.97 14.41
N THR A 141 12.96 -6.82 14.05
CA THR A 141 11.53 -6.73 13.76
C THR A 141 11.16 -7.49 12.50
N VAL A 142 12.01 -7.46 11.46
CA VAL A 142 11.79 -8.23 10.22
C VAL A 142 11.91 -9.73 10.49
N VAL A 143 12.86 -10.14 11.33
CA VAL A 143 13.01 -11.54 11.77
C VAL A 143 11.79 -11.99 12.57
N ALA A 144 11.31 -11.17 13.51
CA ALA A 144 10.13 -11.46 14.31
C ALA A 144 8.84 -11.57 13.46
N ASN A 145 8.81 -10.90 12.30
CA ASN A 145 7.73 -10.98 11.31
C ASN A 145 7.98 -12.06 10.25
N ASP A 146 8.67 -13.15 10.58
CA ASP A 146 8.91 -14.31 9.70
C ASP A 146 9.55 -13.95 8.34
N TYR A 147 10.39 -12.91 8.33
CA TYR A 147 11.01 -12.35 7.11
C TYR A 147 9.98 -11.87 6.08
N ASN A 148 8.84 -11.38 6.55
CA ASN A 148 7.87 -10.68 5.71
C ASN A 148 8.43 -9.31 5.33
N LEU A 149 8.45 -9.02 4.04
CA LEU A 149 8.97 -7.78 3.46
C LEU A 149 7.88 -6.96 2.77
N SER A 150 6.60 -7.25 3.02
CA SER A 150 5.48 -6.46 2.51
C SER A 150 5.44 -5.10 3.20
N VAL A 151 5.38 -4.03 2.42
CA VAL A 151 5.35 -2.64 2.92
C VAL A 151 4.17 -2.42 3.89
N SER A 152 3.00 -2.98 3.59
CA SER A 152 1.81 -2.88 4.43
C SER A 152 1.94 -3.53 5.82
N SER A 153 2.97 -4.34 6.06
CA SER A 153 3.26 -4.89 7.39
C SER A 153 3.98 -3.90 8.31
N TYR A 154 4.45 -2.78 7.78
CA TYR A 154 5.30 -1.82 8.49
C TYR A 154 4.86 -0.37 8.36
N VAL A 155 4.28 0.00 7.22
CA VAL A 155 3.73 1.34 6.97
C VAL A 155 2.21 1.26 7.09
N GLU A 156 1.67 2.01 8.04
CA GLU A 156 0.22 2.08 8.26
C GLU A 156 -0.43 2.95 7.18
N ALA A 157 -1.46 2.42 6.51
CA ALA A 157 -2.24 3.20 5.57
C ALA A 157 -2.94 4.36 6.29
N LYS A 158 -3.13 5.47 5.58
CA LYS A 158 -3.85 6.63 6.10
C LYS A 158 -5.32 6.25 6.33
N ASP A 159 -5.85 6.51 7.52
CA ASP A 159 -7.29 6.37 7.76
C ASP A 159 -8.02 7.54 7.08
N THR A 160 -8.71 7.24 5.98
CA THR A 160 -9.47 8.22 5.20
C THR A 160 -10.96 8.21 5.51
N ARG A 161 -11.39 7.43 6.52
CA ARG A 161 -12.78 7.44 6.95
C ARG A 161 -13.13 8.83 7.47
N GLU A 162 -14.20 9.41 6.92
CA GLU A 162 -14.78 10.62 7.46
C GLU A 162 -15.23 10.35 8.89
N ILE A 163 -14.75 11.17 9.83
CA ILE A 163 -15.27 11.16 11.19
C ILE A 163 -16.64 11.82 11.10
N ILE A 164 -17.68 11.00 10.95
CA ILE A 164 -19.06 11.49 10.99
C ILE A 164 -19.32 11.99 12.41
N ASP A 165 -19.59 13.28 12.57
CA ASP A 165 -20.07 13.81 13.84
C ASP A 165 -21.49 13.30 14.09
N ILE A 166 -21.59 12.31 14.97
CA ILE A 166 -22.86 11.67 15.34
C ILE A 166 -23.84 12.69 15.93
N ALA A 167 -23.36 13.74 16.61
CA ALA A 167 -24.22 14.77 17.17
C ALA A 167 -24.79 15.68 16.07
N GLU A 168 -23.98 16.06 15.08
CA GLU A 168 -24.44 16.84 13.92
C GLU A 168 -25.47 16.04 13.09
N LEU A 169 -25.15 14.78 12.78
CA LEU A 169 -26.08 13.90 12.04
C LEU A 169 -27.41 13.73 12.77
N ASN A 170 -27.38 13.57 14.10
CA ASN A 170 -28.60 13.47 14.89
C ASN A 170 -29.41 14.79 14.90
N ALA A 171 -28.74 15.95 14.87
CA ALA A 171 -29.39 17.26 14.78
C ALA A 171 -30.06 17.45 13.40
N GLU A 172 -29.41 17.03 12.32
CA GLU A 172 -30.00 17.02 10.97
C GLU A 172 -31.20 16.08 10.88
N LEU A 173 -31.09 14.87 11.43
CA LEU A 173 -32.20 13.92 11.52
C LEU A 173 -33.41 14.52 12.25
N LYS A 174 -33.19 15.13 13.42
CA LYS A 174 -34.25 15.78 14.20
C LYS A 174 -34.91 16.94 13.44
N THR A 175 -34.12 17.72 12.70
CA THR A 175 -34.62 18.81 11.86
C THR A 175 -35.46 18.27 10.70
N THR A 176 -35.01 17.19 10.08
CA THR A 176 -35.72 16.53 8.97
C THR A 176 -37.06 15.95 9.44
N VAL A 177 -37.08 15.28 10.60
CA VAL A 177 -38.32 14.76 11.20
C VAL A 177 -39.29 15.90 11.52
N SER A 178 -38.82 17.00 12.12
CA SER A 178 -39.66 18.18 12.38
C SER A 178 -40.30 18.76 11.12
N LYS A 179 -39.56 18.80 10.00
CA LYS A 179 -40.09 19.25 8.71
C LYS A 179 -41.18 18.31 8.17
N ILE A 180 -40.97 16.99 8.29
CA ILE A 180 -41.97 15.99 7.90
C ILE A 180 -43.25 16.16 8.73
N ASP A 181 -43.12 16.35 10.04
CA ASP A 181 -44.27 16.54 10.93
C ASP A 181 -45.05 17.82 10.61
N GLN A 182 -44.35 18.90 10.25
CA GLN A 182 -45.00 20.14 9.83
C GLN A 182 -45.75 19.95 8.52
N LEU A 183 -45.11 19.34 7.51
CA LEU A 183 -45.75 19.08 6.22
C LEU A 183 -46.98 18.17 6.36
N ARG A 184 -46.95 17.18 7.27
CA ARG A 184 -48.13 16.36 7.58
C ARG A 184 -49.27 17.18 8.16
N LYS A 185 -49.00 18.06 9.13
CA LYS A 185 -50.03 18.96 9.69
C LYS A 185 -50.64 19.87 8.63
N ASP A 186 -49.80 20.40 7.73
CA ASP A 186 -50.26 21.29 6.66
C ASP A 186 -51.17 20.51 5.68
N ILE A 187 -50.82 19.26 5.36
CA ILE A 187 -51.68 18.37 4.54
C ILE A 187 -53.01 18.07 5.25
N ASP A 188 -52.97 17.69 6.53
CA ASP A 188 -54.17 17.36 7.30
C ASP A 188 -55.13 18.56 7.41
N ALA A 189 -54.60 19.78 7.51
CA ALA A 189 -55.39 21.01 7.52
C ALA A 189 -56.11 21.24 6.18
N ILE A 190 -55.43 21.02 5.06
CA ILE A 190 -56.03 21.13 3.72
C ILE A 190 -57.13 20.08 3.53
N VAL A 191 -56.88 18.84 3.95
CA VAL A 191 -57.88 17.75 3.86
C VAL A 191 -59.13 18.10 4.67
N ALA A 192 -58.98 18.58 5.90
CA ALA A 192 -60.10 18.97 6.75
C ALA A 192 -60.92 20.13 6.14
N GLU A 193 -60.27 21.08 5.46
CA GLU A 193 -60.93 22.19 4.77
C GLU A 193 -61.76 21.69 3.56
N ILE A 194 -61.23 20.72 2.81
CA ILE A 194 -61.92 20.09 1.66
C ILE A 194 -63.12 19.27 2.15
N GLU A 195 -62.95 18.40 3.15
CA GLU A 195 -64.02 17.57 3.70
C GLU A 195 -65.13 18.42 4.35
N GLY A 196 -64.77 19.55 4.96
CA GLY A 196 -65.72 20.51 5.52
C GLY A 196 -66.56 21.25 4.47
N CYS A 197 -66.07 21.39 3.24
CA CYS A 197 -66.78 22.06 2.14
C CYS A 197 -67.83 21.18 1.45
N GLU A 198 -67.75 19.85 1.57
CA GLU A 198 -68.71 18.94 0.91
C GLU A 198 -70.06 18.82 1.64
N VAL A 199 -70.21 19.36 2.85
CA VAL A 199 -71.44 19.26 3.67
C VAL A 199 -72.46 20.39 3.38
N GLN A 200 -72.14 21.34 2.50
CA GLN A 200 -73.05 22.42 2.10
C GLN A 200 -73.48 22.28 0.63
N LYS A 201 -74.30 21.27 0.32
CA LYS A 201 -75.17 21.26 -0.86
C LYS A 201 -76.54 20.70 -0.53
#